data_AF-A0A3D0ZMH9-F1
#
_entry.id   AF-A0A3D0ZMH9-F1
#
_cell.length_a   1.000
_cell.length_b   1.000
_cell.length_c   1.000
_cell.angle_alpha   90.00
_cell.angle_beta   90.00
_cell.angle_gamma   90.00
#
_symmetry.space_group_name_H-M   'P 1'
#
loop_
_entity.id
_entity.type
_entity.pdbx_description
1 polymer ?
#
loop_
_entity_poly.entity_id
_entity_poly.type
_entity_poly.pdbx_seq_one_letter_code
_entity_poly.pdbx_strand_id
1 'polypeptide(L)'
;MLTADVEGGTFRLRHAVSADLPAIVGLLADDSLGAGRERAEDMSPYERAFEAIDADPSHLLVVGDLAPAGAADGPLVATFQLSFL
;
A
#
# COMPACT_ATOMS: atom_id res chain seq x y z
N MET A 1 1.42 8.78 10.94
CA MET A 1 1.92 9.23 9.63
C MET A 1 3.36 9.66 9.79
N LEU A 2 4.27 9.07 9.02
CA LEU A 2 5.69 9.45 8.97
C LEU A 2 5.95 10.12 7.62
N THR A 3 6.77 11.17 7.60
CA THR A 3 7.05 11.95 6.39
C THR A 3 8.55 12.18 6.26
N ALA A 4 9.06 12.10 5.03
CA ALA A 4 10.44 12.36 4.71
C ALA A 4 10.54 13.12 3.37
N ASP A 5 11.41 14.13 3.32
CA ASP A 5 11.82 14.73 2.06
C ASP A 5 12.81 13.81 1.36
N VAL A 6 12.51 13.47 0.11
CA VAL A 6 13.29 12.57 -0.73
C VAL A 6 13.56 13.23 -2.07
N GLU A 7 14.45 12.64 -2.87
CA GLU A 7 14.57 13.05 -4.27
C GLU A 7 13.23 12.83 -4.97
N GLY A 8 12.70 13.89 -5.61
CA GLY A 8 11.42 13.85 -6.32
C GLY A 8 10.20 14.36 -5.52
N GLY A 9 10.32 14.59 -4.21
CA GLY A 9 9.22 15.20 -3.44
C GLY A 9 9.17 14.77 -1.97
N THR A 10 7.96 14.75 -1.41
CA THR A 10 7.72 14.36 -0.01
C THR A 10 7.09 12.97 0.01
N PHE A 11 7.78 12.02 0.64
CA PHE A 11 7.28 10.66 0.85
C PHE A 11 6.56 10.56 2.19
N ARG A 12 5.38 9.93 2.20
CA ARG A 12 4.56 9.77 3.42
C ARG A 12 4.14 8.34 3.63
N LEU A 13 4.41 7.82 4.82
CA LEU A 13 3.98 6.50 5.27
C LEU A 13 2.79 6.62 6.23
N ARG A 14 1.76 5.82 5.96
CA ARG A 14 0.55 5.75 6.80
C ARG A 14 -0.02 4.34 6.80
N HIS A 15 -0.88 4.07 7.78
CA HIS A 15 -1.68 2.84 7.76
C HIS A 15 -2.51 2.82 6.48
N ALA A 16 -2.60 1.63 5.87
CA ALA A 16 -3.47 1.39 4.74
C ALA A 16 -4.93 1.50 5.18
N VAL A 17 -5.79 1.99 4.29
CA VAL A 17 -7.24 1.91 4.42
C VAL A 17 -7.80 1.12 3.26
N SER A 18 -9.03 0.62 3.37
CA SER A 18 -9.64 -0.22 2.32
C SER A 18 -9.67 0.44 0.93
N ALA A 19 -9.78 1.77 0.88
CA ALA A 19 -9.73 2.55 -0.37
C ALA A 19 -8.38 2.47 -1.10
N ASP A 20 -7.29 2.10 -0.42
CA ASP A 20 -5.96 1.94 -1.02
C ASP A 20 -5.80 0.61 -1.75
N LEU A 21 -6.70 -0.35 -1.50
CA LEU A 21 -6.53 -1.74 -1.93
C LEU A 21 -6.31 -1.91 -3.44
N PRO A 22 -7.03 -1.20 -4.34
CA PRO A 22 -6.75 -1.30 -5.78
C PRO A 22 -5.32 -0.89 -6.15
N ALA A 23 -4.79 0.15 -5.50
CA ALA A 23 -3.43 0.62 -5.75
C ALA A 23 -2.39 -0.33 -5.14
N ILE A 24 -2.67 -0.93 -3.98
CA ILE A 24 -1.82 -1.98 -3.39
C ILE A 24 -1.73 -3.19 -4.31
N VAL A 25 -2.85 -3.68 -4.83
CA VAL A 25 -2.87 -4.81 -5.77
C VAL A 25 -2.16 -4.44 -7.08
N GLY A 26 -2.31 -3.21 -7.57
CA GLY A 26 -1.54 -2.69 -8.70
C GLY A 26 -0.03 -2.78 -8.47
N LEU A 27 0.44 -2.30 -7.31
CA LEU A 27 1.87 -2.38 -6.94
C LEU A 27 2.37 -3.83 -6.85
N LEU A 28 1.56 -4.75 -6.31
CA LEU A 28 1.92 -6.16 -6.23
C LEU A 28 1.93 -6.84 -7.61
N ALA A 29 0.99 -6.49 -8.49
CA ALA A 29 0.92 -7.02 -9.85
C ALA A 29 2.08 -6.49 -10.73
N ASP A 30 2.53 -5.25 -10.51
CA ASP A 30 3.68 -4.67 -11.20
C ASP A 30 5.03 -5.26 -10.70
N ASP A 31 5.05 -5.88 -9.52
CA ASP A 31 6.25 -6.54 -8.99
C ASP A 31 6.54 -7.86 -9.72
N SER A 32 7.83 -8.11 -9.99
CA SER A 32 8.29 -9.31 -10.69
C SER A 32 7.82 -10.65 -10.09
N LEU A 33 7.59 -10.71 -8.78
CA LEU A 33 7.10 -11.89 -8.09
C LEU A 33 5.56 -12.02 -8.16
N GLY A 34 4.85 -10.89 -8.21
CA GLY A 34 3.40 -10.83 -8.21
C GLY A 34 2.77 -10.80 -9.60
N ALA A 35 3.50 -10.41 -10.66
CA ALA A 35 2.99 -10.30 -12.03
C ALA A 35 2.32 -11.57 -12.59
N GLY A 36 2.71 -12.76 -12.12
CA GLY A 36 2.08 -14.03 -12.50
C GLY A 36 0.99 -14.54 -11.55
N ARG A 37 0.77 -13.85 -10.43
CA ARG A 37 -0.07 -14.30 -9.31
C ARG A 37 -1.27 -13.40 -9.09
N GLU A 38 -1.05 -12.09 -9.18
CA GLU A 38 -2.05 -11.10 -8.88
C GLU A 38 -3.03 -10.93 -10.04
N ARG A 39 -4.33 -10.97 -9.75
CA ARG A 39 -5.39 -10.75 -10.73
C ARG A 39 -6.31 -9.65 -10.24
N ALA A 40 -6.12 -8.45 -10.77
CA ALA A 40 -6.94 -7.28 -10.44
C ALA A 40 -8.40 -7.38 -10.94
N GLU A 41 -8.77 -8.47 -11.61
CA GLU A 41 -10.12 -8.70 -12.14
C GLU A 41 -11.13 -9.11 -11.04
N ASP A 42 -10.65 -9.73 -9.96
CA ASP A 42 -11.48 -10.11 -8.80
C ASP A 42 -10.85 -9.57 -7.51
N MET A 43 -11.47 -8.53 -6.95
CA MET A 43 -11.02 -7.88 -5.71
C MET A 43 -11.50 -8.59 -4.44
N SER A 44 -12.48 -9.50 -4.53
CA SER A 44 -13.11 -10.13 -3.36
C SER A 44 -12.12 -10.89 -2.44
N PRO A 45 -11.09 -11.60 -2.96
CA PRO A 45 -10.07 -12.22 -2.12
C PRO A 45 -9.23 -11.19 -1.37
N TYR A 46 -8.90 -10.08 -2.03
CA TYR A 46 -8.07 -9.00 -1.46
C TYR A 46 -8.83 -8.22 -0.39
N GLU A 47 -10.12 -7.98 -0.59
CA GLU A 47 -10.98 -7.30 0.39
C GLU A 47 -11.05 -8.11 1.69
N ARG A 48 -11.31 -9.42 1.58
CA ARG A 48 -11.32 -10.32 2.75
C ARG A 48 -9.95 -10.39 3.44
N ALA A 49 -8.87 -10.40 2.67
CA ALA A 49 -7.52 -10.41 3.23
C ALA A 49 -7.22 -9.10 3.97
N PHE A 50 -7.61 -7.95 3.39
CA PHE A 50 -7.45 -6.65 4.03
C PHE A 50 -8.21 -6.59 5.35
N GLU A 51 -9.48 -6.99 5.38
CA GLU A 51 -10.29 -7.02 6.61
C GLU A 51 -9.66 -7.91 7.70
N ALA A 52 -9.15 -9.09 7.32
CA ALA A 52 -8.50 -9.99 8.26
C ALA A 52 -7.19 -9.41 8.83
N ILE A 53 -6.40 -8.74 8.00
CA ILE A 53 -5.14 -8.09 8.40
C ILE A 53 -5.44 -6.88 9.31
N ASP A 54 -6.38 -6.02 8.94
CA ASP A 54 -6.73 -4.81 9.71
C ASP A 54 -7.33 -5.13 11.08
N ALA A 55 -8.03 -6.27 11.20
CA ALA A 55 -8.61 -6.73 12.44
C ALA A 55 -7.60 -7.38 13.41
N ASP A 56 -6.41 -7.80 12.93
CA ASP A 56 -5.41 -8.48 13.75
C ASP A 56 -4.35 -7.49 14.27
N PRO A 57 -4.28 -7.22 15.58
CA PRO A 57 -3.28 -6.29 16.14
C PRO A 57 -1.83 -6.77 15.98
N SER A 58 -1.61 -8.03 15.62
CA SER A 58 -0.29 -8.60 15.30
C SER A 58 0.19 -8.21 13.91
N HIS A 59 -0.68 -7.61 13.10
CA HIS A 59 -0.39 -7.20 11.74
C HIS A 59 -0.62 -5.71 11.54
N LEU A 60 0.18 -5.13 10.65
CA LEU A 60 0.00 -3.76 10.21
C LEU A 60 0.30 -3.65 8.71
N LEU A 61 -0.69 -3.23 7.93
CA LEU A 61 -0.52 -2.88 6.53
C LEU A 61 -0.26 -1.38 6.40
N VAL A 62 0.82 -1.02 5.71
CA VAL A 62 1.30 0.35 5.55
C VAL A 62 1.41 0.66 4.06
N VAL A 63 0.99 1.86 3.66
CA VAL A 63 1.18 2.38 2.31
C VAL A 63 2.06 3.63 2.33
N GLY A 64 2.71 3.89 1.20
CA GLY A 64 3.53 5.08 0.98
C GLY A 64 3.08 5.89 -0.24
N ASP A 65 2.68 7.15 -0.06
CA ASP A 65 2.50 8.10 -1.17
C ASP A 65 3.75 8.97 -1.39
N LEU A 66 4.00 9.34 -2.65
CA LEU A 66 5.04 10.30 -3.02
C LEU A 66 4.40 11.53 -3.66
N ALA A 67 4.25 12.60 -2.88
CA ALA A 67 3.79 13.89 -3.42
C ALA A 67 4.94 14.64 -4.08
N PRO A 68 4.81 15.01 -5.37
CA PRO A 68 5.80 15.83 -6.06
C PRO A 68 5.99 17.20 -5.38
N ALA A 69 7.12 17.86 -5.64
CA ALA A 69 7.39 19.18 -5.10
C ALA A 69 6.27 20.19 -5.44
N GLY A 70 5.67 20.78 -4.41
CA GLY A 70 4.57 21.74 -4.54
C GLY A 70 3.18 21.12 -4.67
N ALA A 71 3.05 19.79 -4.65
CA ALA A 71 1.77 19.09 -4.59
C ALA A 71 1.40 18.71 -3.13
N ALA A 72 0.11 18.69 -2.83
CA ALA A 72 -0.38 18.20 -1.55
C ALA A 72 -0.31 16.67 -1.48
N ASP A 73 -0.73 15.99 -2.56
CA ASP A 73 -0.89 14.55 -2.62
C ASP A 73 -0.11 13.94 -3.79
N GLY A 74 0.05 12.63 -3.77
CA GLY A 74 0.71 11.87 -4.84
C GLY A 74 0.22 10.43 -4.91
N PRO A 75 0.67 9.67 -5.93
CA PRO A 75 0.29 8.26 -6.07
C PRO A 75 0.89 7.43 -4.94
N LEU A 76 0.23 6.31 -4.62
CA LEU A 76 0.85 5.27 -3.83
C LEU A 76 1.96 4.61 -4.65
N VAL A 77 3.15 4.55 -4.07
CA VAL A 77 4.35 3.98 -4.71
C VAL A 77 4.98 2.87 -3.88
N ALA A 78 4.44 2.61 -2.68
CA ALA A 78 4.95 1.58 -1.79
C ALA A 78 3.85 0.95 -0.94
N THR A 79 4.05 -0.31 -0.57
CA THR A 79 3.25 -1.05 0.40
C THR A 79 4.17 -1.95 1.24
N PHE A 80 3.85 -2.11 2.53
CA PHE A 80 4.57 -2.99 3.46
C PHE A 80 3.57 -3.67 4.40
N GLN A 81 3.76 -4.96 4.66
CA GLN A 81 3.08 -5.64 5.75
C GLN A 81 4.10 -5.93 6.86
N LEU A 82 3.82 -5.44 8.07
CA LEU A 82 4.59 -5.72 9.26
C LEU A 82 3.84 -6.75 10.10
N SER A 83 4.57 -7.70 10.66
CA SER A 83 4.05 -8.70 11.60
C SER A 83 4.87 -8.66 12.87
N PHE A 84 4.19 -8.58 14.02
CA PHE A 84 4.80 -8.59 15.34
C PHE A 84 4.87 -10.03 15.87
N LEU A 85 6.01 -10.43 16.45
CA LEU A 85 6.28 -11.78 16.98
C LEU A 85 6.29 -11.79 18.51
#